data_AF-A0A9X1DQ52-F1
#
_entry.id   AF-A0A9X1DQ52-F1
#
_cell.length_a   1.000
_cell.length_b   1.000
_cell.length_c   1.000
_cell.angle_alpha   90.00
_cell.angle_beta   90.00
_cell.angle_gamma   90.00
#
_symmetry.space_group_name_H-M   'P 1'
#
loop_
_entity.id
_entity.type
_entity.pdbx_description
1 polymer ?
#
loop_
_entity_poly.entity_id
_entity_poly.type
_entity_poly.pdbx_seq_one_letter_code
_entity_poly.pdbx_strand_id
1 'polypeptide(L)'
;MTIIIVKKGDTLWEIASKNKVAPSRIIEVNGLESTTLVPGLALYIPNEKAVNRRYLIKSQDTLTKIGSRFGTSAAAIKEENPGISENSLKVGTEILIPSPYKNQLITLGFAFPTTGGVVFETLEQNGDKLSYLAIVAYSFTREGNAYVDGDDLPLIAKCEQTGVTPLLMIRNFQDGDFDADLAGDVLASSVYRANLINSMLTFVREKGYGGVSMDIEFIPPARRSDYVLFLKELKEGLNELILHVNVHAKTADNPDNRIVGGHDYRGIGEAADLVAVMTIDYGYPTGPPEPISPLWWMGEVLRYALLNIPEYKLQSAFPMYGYDWIVPSHETKALSAQNAQNLAIATGAEITFDTSAASPSYSYRRENSNHVVWFEDIRSISAKYEMIDAYELIGATYWQIGLEFPQNWEFIDNNIWIIK
;
A
#
# COMPACT_ATOMS: atom_id res chain seq x y z
N MET A 1 1.82 -16.68 -12.94
CA MET A 1 2.35 -16.55 -11.56
C MET A 1 2.42 -17.90 -10.85
N THR A 2 3.57 -18.23 -10.23
CA THR A 2 3.69 -19.39 -9.33
C THR A 2 4.34 -18.96 -8.02
N ILE A 3 3.60 -19.05 -6.91
CA ILE A 3 4.14 -18.91 -5.55
C ILE A 3 4.47 -20.32 -5.05
N ILE A 4 5.70 -20.54 -4.57
CA ILE A 4 6.13 -21.81 -3.98
C ILE A 4 6.37 -21.62 -2.49
N ILE A 5 5.72 -22.45 -1.68
CA ILE A 5 5.96 -22.51 -0.24
C ILE A 5 7.00 -23.58 0.03
N VAL A 6 8.16 -23.16 0.53
CA VAL A 6 9.27 -24.05 0.85
C VAL A 6 8.84 -25.06 1.90
N LYS A 7 9.13 -26.33 1.65
CA LYS A 7 8.94 -27.43 2.59
C LYS A 7 10.27 -27.85 3.19
N LYS A 8 10.21 -28.55 4.33
CA LYS A 8 11.40 -29.14 4.95
C LYS A 8 12.12 -30.06 3.96
N GLY A 9 13.38 -29.75 3.68
CA GLY A 9 14.24 -30.51 2.78
C GLY A 9 14.30 -29.99 1.35
N ASP A 10 13.46 -29.01 0.98
CA ASP A 10 13.54 -28.38 -0.34
C ASP A 10 14.86 -27.60 -0.48
N THR A 11 15.49 -27.71 -1.66
CA THR A 11 16.64 -26.89 -2.02
C THR A 11 16.29 -25.89 -3.12
N LEU A 12 16.99 -24.74 -3.14
CA LEU A 12 16.82 -23.76 -4.21
C LEU A 12 17.07 -24.36 -5.60
N TRP A 13 18.05 -25.27 -5.71
CA TRP A 13 18.39 -25.91 -6.99
C TRP A 13 17.26 -26.81 -7.51
N GLU A 14 16.64 -27.60 -6.65
CA GLU A 14 15.51 -28.46 -7.03
C GLU A 14 14.29 -27.61 -7.44
N ILE A 15 14.00 -26.55 -6.69
CA ILE A 15 12.93 -25.60 -7.00
C ILE A 15 13.21 -24.95 -8.37
N ALA A 16 14.42 -24.41 -8.58
CA ALA A 16 14.84 -23.79 -9.82
C ALA A 16 14.72 -24.73 -11.02
N SER A 17 15.27 -25.94 -10.89
CA SER A 17 15.25 -26.98 -11.93
C SER A 17 13.82 -27.38 -12.30
N LYS A 18 12.96 -27.63 -11.30
CA LYS A 18 11.56 -28.00 -11.51
C LYS A 18 10.76 -26.93 -12.24
N ASN A 19 11.07 -25.66 -12.00
CA ASN A 19 10.38 -24.52 -12.61
C ASN A 19 11.07 -23.98 -13.86
N LYS A 20 12.24 -24.53 -14.25
CA LYS A 20 13.03 -24.09 -15.40
C LYS A 20 13.43 -22.60 -15.31
N VAL A 21 13.77 -22.14 -14.12
CA VAL A 21 14.26 -20.78 -13.85
C VAL A 21 15.69 -20.87 -13.32
N ALA A 22 16.55 -19.91 -13.67
CA ALA A 22 17.90 -19.84 -13.11
C ALA A 22 17.84 -19.58 -11.59
N PRO A 23 18.63 -20.28 -10.74
CA PRO A 23 18.67 -20.02 -9.31
C PRO A 23 18.97 -18.55 -8.96
N SER A 24 19.86 -17.90 -9.72
CA SER A 24 20.20 -16.49 -9.55
C SER A 24 19.00 -15.57 -9.72
N ARG A 25 18.10 -15.88 -10.66
CA ARG A 25 16.88 -15.09 -10.87
C ARG A 25 15.89 -15.27 -9.71
N ILE A 26 15.78 -16.47 -9.15
CA ILE A 26 14.96 -16.70 -7.94
C ILE A 26 15.55 -15.93 -6.75
N ILE A 27 16.88 -15.94 -6.59
CA ILE A 27 17.56 -15.16 -5.54
C ILE A 27 17.24 -13.67 -5.67
N GLU A 28 17.39 -13.12 -6.86
CA GLU A 28 17.15 -11.70 -7.16
C GLU A 28 15.71 -11.27 -6.85
N VAL A 29 14.70 -11.92 -7.45
CA VAL A 29 13.29 -11.49 -7.30
C VAL A 29 12.73 -11.71 -5.90
N ASN A 30 13.36 -12.58 -5.10
CA ASN A 30 12.95 -12.86 -3.73
C ASN A 30 13.84 -12.16 -2.69
N GLY A 31 14.88 -11.45 -3.12
CA GLY A 31 15.78 -10.75 -2.20
C GLY A 31 16.54 -11.68 -1.26
N LEU A 32 16.89 -12.89 -1.71
CA LEU A 32 17.59 -13.86 -0.87
C LEU A 32 19.07 -13.47 -0.71
N GLU A 33 19.58 -13.49 0.50
CA GLU A 33 21.01 -13.25 0.78
C GLU A 33 21.87 -14.52 0.64
N SER A 34 21.24 -15.69 0.58
CA SER A 34 21.91 -16.98 0.43
C SER A 34 21.01 -18.00 -0.27
N THR A 35 21.53 -19.19 -0.54
CA THR A 35 20.75 -20.32 -1.06
C THR A 35 20.03 -21.12 0.03
N THR A 36 20.18 -20.73 1.30
CA THR A 36 19.53 -21.38 2.44
C THR A 36 18.05 -21.01 2.46
N LEU A 37 17.19 -22.00 2.68
CA LEU A 37 15.75 -21.82 2.76
C LEU A 37 15.24 -22.36 4.10
N VAL A 38 14.13 -21.80 4.59
CA VAL A 38 13.41 -22.29 5.78
C VAL A 38 11.99 -22.72 5.41
N PRO A 39 11.41 -23.73 6.10
CA PRO A 39 10.02 -24.11 5.86
C PRO A 39 9.07 -22.91 5.98
N GLY A 40 8.10 -22.85 5.08
CA GLY A 40 7.09 -21.80 5.05
C GLY A 40 7.49 -20.50 4.35
N LEU A 41 8.77 -20.35 3.97
CA LEU A 41 9.24 -19.27 3.09
C LEU A 41 8.46 -19.31 1.77
N ALA A 42 7.86 -18.18 1.38
CA ALA A 42 7.16 -18.05 0.11
C ALA A 42 8.08 -17.45 -0.94
N LEU A 43 8.34 -18.21 -2.00
CA LEU A 43 9.13 -17.78 -3.15
C LEU A 43 8.21 -17.41 -4.31
N TYR A 44 8.37 -16.21 -4.85
CA TYR A 44 7.87 -15.82 -6.16
C TYR A 44 8.77 -16.45 -7.23
N ILE A 45 8.16 -17.26 -8.10
CA ILE A 45 8.86 -17.84 -9.24
C ILE A 45 8.44 -17.08 -10.50
N PRO A 46 9.36 -16.31 -11.11
CA PRO A 46 9.04 -15.53 -12.29
C PRO A 46 8.75 -16.51 -13.43
N ASN A 47 7.60 -16.35 -14.09
CA ASN A 47 7.25 -17.14 -15.25
C ASN A 47 6.72 -16.25 -16.38
N GLU A 48 7.18 -16.51 -17.60
CA GLU A 48 6.76 -15.79 -18.81
C GLU A 48 5.33 -16.16 -19.27
N LYS A 49 4.57 -16.92 -18.47
CA LYS A 49 3.22 -17.33 -18.86
C LYS A 49 2.25 -16.17 -18.69
N ALA A 50 1.27 -16.12 -19.61
CA ALA A 50 0.17 -15.17 -19.56
C ALA A 50 -0.47 -15.12 -18.16
N VAL A 51 -0.81 -13.90 -17.72
CA VAL A 51 -1.39 -13.67 -16.40
C VAL A 51 -2.82 -14.16 -16.38
N ASN A 52 -3.05 -15.27 -15.68
CA ASN A 52 -4.38 -15.70 -15.31
C ASN A 52 -4.85 -14.87 -14.12
N ARG A 53 -5.92 -14.09 -14.29
CA ARG A 53 -6.54 -13.30 -13.23
C ARG A 53 -7.55 -14.15 -12.46
N ARG A 54 -7.54 -14.11 -11.13
CA ARG A 54 -8.62 -14.71 -10.34
C ARG A 54 -9.85 -13.81 -10.43
N TYR A 55 -11.02 -14.42 -10.56
CA TYR A 55 -12.29 -13.72 -10.62
C TYR A 55 -13.36 -14.48 -9.85
N LEU A 56 -14.04 -13.80 -8.94
CA LEU A 56 -15.18 -14.35 -8.23
C LEU A 56 -16.46 -14.09 -9.03
N ILE A 57 -17.14 -15.16 -9.45
CA ILE A 57 -18.39 -15.03 -10.22
C ILE A 57 -19.42 -14.24 -9.42
N LYS A 58 -19.87 -13.12 -9.98
CA LYS A 58 -20.91 -12.25 -9.47
C LYS A 58 -22.28 -12.67 -10.03
N SER A 59 -23.34 -12.16 -9.40
CA SER A 59 -24.70 -12.39 -9.90
C SER A 59 -24.85 -11.85 -11.32
N GLN A 60 -25.55 -12.60 -12.19
CA GLN A 60 -25.81 -12.28 -13.60
C GLN A 60 -24.60 -12.30 -14.55
N ASP A 61 -23.47 -12.82 -14.08
CA ASP A 61 -22.33 -13.09 -14.94
C ASP A 61 -22.63 -14.16 -15.99
N THR A 62 -21.91 -14.04 -17.12
CA THR A 62 -21.77 -15.08 -18.13
C THR A 62 -20.31 -15.13 -18.53
N LEU A 63 -19.79 -16.28 -18.96
CA LEU A 63 -18.39 -16.37 -19.41
C LEU A 63 -18.10 -15.41 -20.57
N THR A 64 -19.10 -15.09 -21.39
CA THR A 64 -18.97 -14.09 -22.45
C THR A 64 -18.79 -12.68 -21.90
N LYS A 65 -19.62 -12.24 -20.94
CA LYS A 65 -19.48 -10.92 -20.29
C LYS A 65 -18.14 -10.79 -19.58
N ILE A 66 -17.74 -11.83 -18.85
CA ILE A 66 -16.45 -11.91 -18.18
C ILE A 66 -15.35 -11.83 -19.24
N GLY A 67 -15.39 -12.68 -20.27
CA GLY A 67 -14.43 -12.66 -21.38
C GLY A 67 -14.24 -11.27 -21.97
N SER A 68 -15.33 -10.60 -22.34
CA SER A 68 -15.28 -9.23 -22.87
C SER A 68 -14.67 -8.23 -21.90
N ARG A 69 -14.99 -8.30 -20.60
CA ARG A 69 -14.40 -7.44 -19.55
C ARG A 69 -12.89 -7.61 -19.45
N PHE A 70 -12.40 -8.84 -19.57
CA PHE A 70 -10.98 -9.19 -19.39
C PHE A 70 -10.21 -9.36 -20.71
N GLY A 71 -10.77 -8.93 -21.85
CA GLY A 71 -10.07 -9.03 -23.14
C GLY A 71 -9.81 -10.46 -23.60
N THR A 72 -10.64 -11.41 -23.20
CA THR A 72 -10.49 -12.83 -23.50
C THR A 72 -11.79 -13.46 -23.99
N SER A 73 -11.77 -14.76 -24.28
CA SER A 73 -12.94 -15.48 -24.75
C SER A 73 -13.50 -16.43 -23.68
N ALA A 74 -14.81 -16.69 -23.74
CA ALA A 74 -15.44 -17.72 -22.92
C ALA A 74 -14.79 -19.11 -23.11
N ALA A 75 -14.28 -19.40 -24.31
CA ALA A 75 -13.55 -20.63 -24.61
C ALA A 75 -12.21 -20.70 -23.86
N ALA A 76 -11.42 -19.62 -23.88
CA ALA A 76 -10.16 -19.54 -23.15
C ALA A 76 -10.39 -19.63 -21.63
N ILE A 77 -11.45 -18.99 -21.11
CA ILE A 77 -11.84 -19.12 -19.70
C ILE A 77 -12.19 -20.58 -19.37
N LYS A 78 -12.93 -21.29 -20.23
CA LYS A 78 -13.22 -22.72 -20.01
C LYS A 78 -11.98 -23.59 -20.03
N GLU A 79 -11.02 -23.30 -20.89
CA GLU A 79 -9.76 -24.04 -21.00
C GLU A 79 -8.95 -23.94 -19.70
N GLU A 80 -8.89 -22.74 -19.10
CA GLU A 80 -8.22 -22.51 -17.81
C GLU A 80 -9.04 -22.99 -16.60
N ASN A 81 -10.33 -23.32 -16.76
CA ASN A 81 -11.20 -23.81 -15.69
C ASN A 81 -11.91 -25.12 -16.07
N PRO A 82 -11.19 -26.25 -16.15
CA PRO A 82 -11.79 -27.54 -16.43
C PRO A 82 -12.94 -27.87 -15.48
N GLY A 83 -14.14 -28.10 -16.02
CA GLY A 83 -15.34 -28.45 -15.25
C GLY A 83 -16.32 -27.30 -14.97
N ILE A 84 -16.02 -26.07 -15.41
CA ILE A 84 -16.98 -24.97 -15.34
C ILE A 84 -18.14 -25.16 -16.32
N SER A 85 -19.37 -24.90 -15.86
CA SER A 85 -20.58 -24.98 -16.69
C SER A 85 -21.04 -23.59 -17.11
N GLU A 86 -21.02 -23.31 -18.42
CA GLU A 86 -21.48 -22.03 -18.99
C GLU A 86 -22.94 -21.69 -18.66
N ASN A 87 -23.77 -22.71 -18.52
CA ASN A 87 -25.22 -22.55 -18.31
C ASN A 87 -25.59 -22.53 -16.81
N SER A 88 -24.61 -22.70 -15.91
CA SER A 88 -24.84 -22.80 -14.47
C SER A 88 -23.64 -22.27 -13.68
N LEU A 89 -23.24 -21.04 -13.97
CA LEU A 89 -22.24 -20.34 -13.18
C LEU A 89 -22.75 -20.15 -11.74
N LYS A 90 -21.96 -20.61 -10.77
CA LYS A 90 -22.27 -20.48 -9.35
C LYS A 90 -21.65 -19.20 -8.82
N VAL A 91 -22.49 -18.26 -8.37
CA VAL A 91 -22.04 -17.04 -7.68
C VAL A 91 -21.12 -17.41 -6.51
N GLY A 92 -20.03 -16.67 -6.37
CA GLY A 92 -19.01 -16.94 -5.36
C GLY A 92 -18.00 -18.03 -5.73
N THR A 93 -18.09 -18.62 -6.93
CA THR A 93 -17.03 -19.53 -7.42
C THR A 93 -15.89 -18.71 -8.00
N GLU A 94 -14.67 -18.97 -7.55
CA GLU A 94 -13.45 -18.39 -8.11
C GLU A 94 -13.04 -19.14 -9.37
N ILE A 95 -12.69 -18.38 -10.42
CA ILE A 95 -12.26 -18.90 -11.71
C ILE A 95 -11.01 -18.14 -12.20
N LEU A 96 -10.21 -18.79 -13.05
CA LEU A 96 -9.03 -18.21 -13.69
C LEU A 96 -9.39 -17.60 -15.04
N ILE A 97 -9.06 -16.33 -15.25
CA ILE A 97 -9.33 -15.60 -16.48
C ILE A 97 -8.01 -15.33 -17.19
N PRO A 98 -7.70 -16.02 -18.30
CA PRO A 98 -6.50 -15.70 -19.08
C PRO A 98 -6.73 -14.34 -19.73
N SER A 99 -6.01 -13.31 -19.29
CA SER A 99 -6.21 -11.93 -19.72
C SER A 99 -4.91 -11.36 -20.29
N PRO A 100 -4.91 -10.79 -21.50
CA PRO A 100 -3.78 -9.97 -21.95
C PRO A 100 -3.72 -8.63 -21.22
N TYR A 101 -4.82 -8.21 -20.58
CA TYR A 101 -4.91 -6.95 -19.87
C TYR A 101 -4.52 -7.12 -18.41
N LYS A 102 -3.43 -6.45 -18.03
CA LYS A 102 -3.03 -6.24 -16.64
C LYS A 102 -4.06 -5.35 -15.93
N ASN A 103 -4.20 -5.53 -14.62
CA ASN A 103 -5.06 -4.62 -13.85
C ASN A 103 -4.49 -3.20 -13.92
N GLN A 104 -5.33 -2.17 -14.05
CA GLN A 104 -4.84 -0.79 -14.14
C GLN A 104 -4.96 -0.13 -12.77
N LEU A 105 -3.85 0.37 -12.23
CA LEU A 105 -3.83 1.02 -10.92
C LEU A 105 -3.09 2.36 -10.96
N ILE A 106 -3.52 3.27 -10.10
CA ILE A 106 -2.75 4.42 -9.66
C ILE A 106 -2.00 4.02 -8.38
N THR A 107 -0.67 4.10 -8.39
CA THR A 107 0.16 3.76 -7.24
C THR A 107 0.87 4.99 -6.69
N LEU A 108 0.94 5.09 -5.37
CA LEU A 108 1.60 6.19 -4.68
C LEU A 108 2.57 5.66 -3.62
N GLY A 109 3.82 6.11 -3.67
CA GLY A 109 4.81 5.84 -2.63
C GLY A 109 4.97 7.02 -1.67
N PHE A 110 5.22 6.75 -0.40
CA PHE A 110 5.66 7.78 0.56
C PHE A 110 7.18 7.70 0.74
N ALA A 111 7.85 8.84 0.81
CA ALA A 111 9.29 8.90 1.07
C ALA A 111 9.68 10.15 1.84
N PHE A 112 10.57 9.99 2.81
CA PHE A 112 11.22 11.12 3.48
C PHE A 112 12.31 11.74 2.60
N PRO A 113 12.54 13.06 2.72
CA PRO A 113 13.70 13.74 2.17
C PRO A 113 15.00 12.99 2.45
N THR A 114 15.71 12.64 1.39
CA THR A 114 17.04 12.02 1.45
C THR A 114 17.84 12.44 0.22
N THR A 115 19.16 12.43 0.35
CA THR A 115 20.06 12.56 -0.80
C THR A 115 20.67 11.20 -1.10
N GLY A 116 20.29 10.58 -2.22
CA GLY A 116 20.76 9.25 -2.59
C GLY A 116 20.23 8.12 -1.71
N GLY A 117 20.91 6.97 -1.77
CA GLY A 117 20.59 5.77 -1.02
C GLY A 117 19.38 5.00 -1.56
N VAL A 118 18.78 4.16 -0.70
CA VAL A 118 17.81 3.13 -1.09
C VAL A 118 16.55 3.70 -1.77
N VAL A 119 16.11 4.92 -1.40
CA VAL A 119 14.96 5.57 -2.06
C VAL A 119 15.28 5.90 -3.53
N PHE A 120 16.48 6.43 -3.80
CA PHE A 120 16.90 6.75 -5.17
C PHE A 120 17.04 5.48 -6.02
N GLU A 121 17.67 4.45 -5.46
CA GLU A 121 17.81 3.14 -6.10
C GLU A 121 16.43 2.52 -6.39
N THR A 122 15.48 2.65 -5.44
CA THR A 122 14.10 2.17 -5.64
C THR A 122 13.42 2.92 -6.78
N LEU A 123 13.58 4.25 -6.88
CA LEU A 123 13.02 5.04 -7.97
C LEU A 123 13.65 4.71 -9.33
N GLU A 124 14.96 4.42 -9.38
CA GLU A 124 15.64 4.01 -10.61
C GLU A 124 15.16 2.66 -11.11
N GLN A 125 14.96 1.71 -10.20
CA GLN A 125 14.57 0.34 -10.53
C GLN A 125 13.07 0.19 -10.76
N ASN A 126 12.26 0.98 -10.04
CA ASN A 126 10.82 0.76 -9.92
C ASN A 126 9.97 2.03 -10.13
N GLY A 127 10.55 3.13 -10.63
CA GLY A 127 9.80 4.37 -10.87
C GLY A 127 8.68 4.21 -11.90
N ASP A 128 8.82 3.29 -12.86
CA ASP A 128 7.75 2.89 -13.79
C ASP A 128 6.54 2.27 -13.07
N LYS A 129 6.73 1.75 -11.85
CA LYS A 129 5.71 1.11 -11.01
C LYS A 129 5.00 2.08 -10.04
N LEU A 130 5.32 3.38 -10.10
CA LEU A 130 4.74 4.43 -9.27
C LEU A 130 4.12 5.53 -10.13
N SER A 131 2.85 5.87 -9.92
CA SER A 131 2.24 7.09 -10.48
C SER A 131 2.77 8.33 -9.77
N TYR A 132 2.73 8.29 -8.44
CA TYR A 132 3.06 9.42 -7.58
C TYR A 132 4.09 9.07 -6.51
N LEU A 133 4.85 10.07 -6.08
CA LEU A 133 5.65 10.03 -4.85
C LEU A 133 5.26 11.19 -3.93
N ALA A 134 4.67 10.89 -2.79
CA ALA A 134 4.39 11.87 -1.74
C ALA A 134 5.66 12.09 -0.89
N ILE A 135 6.25 13.28 -1.00
CA ILE A 135 7.51 13.61 -0.33
C ILE A 135 7.22 14.23 1.03
N VAL A 136 7.56 13.53 2.10
CA VAL A 136 7.27 13.85 3.51
C VAL A 136 8.17 14.99 4.00
N ALA A 137 7.95 16.21 3.50
CA ALA A 137 8.88 17.33 3.67
C ALA A 137 8.26 18.60 4.25
N TYR A 138 6.97 18.59 4.62
CA TYR A 138 6.29 19.81 5.05
C TYR A 138 5.49 19.63 6.34
N SER A 139 5.50 20.70 7.13
CA SER A 139 4.59 20.94 8.25
C SER A 139 4.16 22.41 8.23
N PHE A 140 3.47 22.90 9.25
CA PHE A 140 2.95 24.26 9.27
C PHE A 140 2.94 24.90 10.67
N THR A 141 2.99 26.24 10.69
CA THR A 141 2.96 27.03 11.94
C THR A 141 1.53 27.16 12.50
N ARG A 142 1.41 27.66 13.74
CA ARG A 142 0.09 27.90 14.38
C ARG A 142 -0.76 28.96 13.66
N GLU A 143 -0.13 29.83 12.88
CA GLU A 143 -0.79 30.83 12.02
C GLU A 143 -1.14 30.28 10.63
N GLY A 144 -0.90 28.98 10.41
CA GLY A 144 -1.18 28.29 9.17
C GLY A 144 -0.19 28.60 8.04
N ASN A 145 1.09 28.82 8.31
CA ASN A 145 2.08 28.95 7.22
C ASN A 145 2.81 27.63 7.03
N ALA A 146 2.74 27.03 5.84
CA ALA A 146 3.55 25.86 5.50
C ALA A 146 5.04 26.22 5.55
N TYR A 147 5.85 25.28 6.02
CA TYR A 147 7.32 25.37 5.98
C TYR A 147 7.93 24.03 5.58
N VAL A 148 9.15 24.10 5.06
CA VAL A 148 9.94 22.93 4.67
C VAL A 148 10.62 22.34 5.91
N ASP A 149 10.38 21.06 6.16
CA ASP A 149 10.91 20.25 7.27
C ASP A 149 11.95 19.21 6.80
N GLY A 150 12.34 19.25 5.52
CA GLY A 150 13.45 18.46 4.96
C GLY A 150 13.75 18.82 3.51
N ASP A 151 14.99 18.58 3.06
CA ASP A 151 15.44 18.95 1.71
C ASP A 151 14.83 18.04 0.62
N ASP A 152 13.75 18.52 0.02
CA ASP A 152 12.93 17.81 -0.97
C ASP A 152 13.47 17.89 -2.40
N LEU A 153 14.26 18.91 -2.73
CA LEU A 153 14.71 19.20 -4.10
C LEU A 153 15.44 18.02 -4.77
N PRO A 154 16.34 17.28 -4.10
CA PRO A 154 16.99 16.12 -4.71
C PRO A 154 15.98 15.06 -5.15
N LEU A 155 14.92 14.85 -4.37
CA LEU A 155 13.95 13.79 -4.61
C LEU A 155 12.91 14.21 -5.65
N ILE A 156 12.55 15.50 -5.73
CA ILE A 156 11.79 16.07 -6.85
C ILE A 156 12.52 15.84 -8.16
N ALA A 157 13.81 16.22 -8.23
CA ALA A 157 14.62 16.02 -9.43
C ALA A 157 14.74 14.53 -9.81
N LYS A 158 14.76 13.64 -8.82
CA LYS A 158 14.76 12.20 -9.08
C LYS A 158 13.46 11.69 -9.67
N CYS A 159 12.32 12.18 -9.17
CA CYS A 159 10.99 11.86 -9.71
C CYS A 159 10.87 12.26 -11.18
N GLU A 160 11.35 13.45 -11.54
CA GLU A 160 11.38 13.91 -12.94
C GLU A 160 12.19 12.98 -13.85
N GLN A 161 13.35 12.50 -13.38
CA GLN A 161 14.20 11.57 -14.13
C GLN A 161 13.55 10.20 -14.35
N THR A 162 12.70 9.76 -13.42
CA THR A 162 12.11 8.40 -13.42
C THR A 162 10.64 8.40 -13.85
N GLY A 163 10.09 9.54 -14.26
CA GLY A 163 8.71 9.67 -14.72
C GLY A 163 7.68 9.38 -13.62
N VAL A 164 7.98 9.77 -12.39
CA VAL A 164 7.07 9.74 -11.24
C VAL A 164 6.63 11.16 -10.94
N THR A 165 5.36 11.40 -10.65
CA THR A 165 4.88 12.74 -10.32
C THR A 165 5.07 13.01 -8.82
N PRO A 166 5.91 13.97 -8.41
CA PRO A 166 6.08 14.28 -6.99
C PRO A 166 4.85 15.04 -6.46
N LEU A 167 4.42 14.72 -5.25
CA LEU A 167 3.39 15.45 -4.49
C LEU A 167 4.01 16.05 -3.23
N LEU A 168 3.63 17.29 -2.93
CA LEU A 168 3.98 17.95 -1.68
C LEU A 168 3.21 17.27 -0.56
N MET A 169 3.86 16.54 0.34
CA MET A 169 3.18 15.96 1.49
C MET A 169 3.35 16.83 2.73
N ILE A 170 2.22 17.18 3.35
CA ILE A 170 2.17 18.04 4.52
C ILE A 170 1.45 17.35 5.68
N ARG A 171 2.00 17.55 6.89
CA ARG A 171 1.50 16.94 8.14
C ARG A 171 1.32 17.99 9.22
N ASN A 172 0.39 17.76 10.15
CA ASN A 172 0.32 18.50 11.42
C ASN A 172 1.33 17.95 12.43
N PHE A 173 2.62 17.97 12.07
CA PHE A 173 3.68 17.28 12.81
C PHE A 173 4.67 18.30 13.40
N GLN A 174 4.86 18.28 14.72
CA GLN A 174 5.79 19.14 15.44
C GLN A 174 6.44 18.34 16.59
N ASP A 175 7.68 18.68 16.91
CA ASP A 175 8.42 18.08 18.04
C ASP A 175 8.49 16.53 18.04
N GLY A 176 8.42 15.92 16.84
CA GLY A 176 8.51 14.48 16.67
C GLY A 176 7.20 13.70 16.77
N ASP A 177 6.05 14.38 16.83
CA ASP A 177 4.73 13.73 16.85
C ASP A 177 3.66 14.57 16.12
N PHE A 178 2.49 13.98 15.88
CA PHE A 178 1.31 14.71 15.40
C PHE A 178 0.70 15.57 16.51
N ASP A 179 0.44 16.84 16.19
CA ASP A 179 -0.17 17.81 17.10
C ASP A 179 -1.64 18.08 16.69
N ALA A 180 -2.57 17.57 17.50
CA ALA A 180 -4.01 17.75 17.31
C ALA A 180 -4.47 19.20 17.51
N ASP A 181 -3.83 19.94 18.43
CA ASP A 181 -4.17 21.34 18.72
C ASP A 181 -3.69 22.24 17.57
N LEU A 182 -2.51 21.96 17.01
CA LEU A 182 -2.02 22.63 15.79
C LEU A 182 -3.01 22.49 14.63
N ALA A 183 -3.46 21.27 14.34
CA ALA A 183 -4.50 21.05 13.32
C ALA A 183 -5.80 21.78 13.69
N GLY A 184 -6.20 21.70 14.96
CA GLY A 184 -7.44 22.28 15.43
C GLY A 184 -7.51 23.81 15.30
N ASP A 185 -6.46 24.50 15.73
CA ASP A 185 -6.36 25.96 15.71
C ASP A 185 -6.33 26.51 14.28
N VAL A 186 -5.56 25.88 13.40
CA VAL A 186 -5.45 26.30 12.00
C VAL A 186 -6.76 26.08 11.25
N LEU A 187 -7.40 24.91 11.43
CA LEU A 187 -8.65 24.60 10.75
C LEU A 187 -9.80 25.50 11.22
N ALA A 188 -9.84 25.89 12.49
CA ALA A 188 -10.88 26.75 13.04
C ALA A 188 -10.91 28.17 12.43
N SER A 189 -9.77 28.65 11.95
CA SER A 189 -9.59 30.03 11.48
C SER A 189 -9.55 30.10 9.96
N SER A 190 -10.49 30.81 9.34
CA SER A 190 -10.46 31.03 7.89
C SER A 190 -9.20 31.75 7.41
N VAL A 191 -8.61 32.61 8.25
CA VAL A 191 -7.34 33.28 7.96
C VAL A 191 -6.19 32.28 7.93
N TYR A 192 -6.11 31.37 8.89
CA TYR A 192 -5.02 30.40 8.97
C TYR A 192 -5.15 29.30 7.90
N ARG A 193 -6.38 28.87 7.60
CA ARG A 193 -6.63 28.02 6.42
C ARG A 193 -6.15 28.69 5.13
N ALA A 194 -6.49 29.96 4.91
CA ALA A 194 -6.06 30.69 3.72
C ALA A 194 -4.53 30.85 3.65
N ASN A 195 -3.86 31.13 4.77
CA ASN A 195 -2.40 31.14 4.84
C ASN A 195 -1.80 29.80 4.41
N LEU A 196 -2.41 28.69 4.87
CA LEU A 196 -1.87 27.35 4.64
C LEU A 196 -2.02 26.98 3.18
N ILE A 197 -3.20 27.23 2.61
CA ILE A 197 -3.46 27.05 1.19
C ILE A 197 -2.49 27.89 0.36
N ASN A 198 -2.36 29.19 0.64
CA ASN A 198 -1.52 30.08 -0.16
C ASN A 198 -0.03 29.71 -0.12
N SER A 199 0.48 29.32 1.05
CA SER A 199 1.87 28.90 1.21
C SER A 199 2.14 27.57 0.50
N MET A 200 1.25 26.57 0.63
CA MET A 200 1.35 25.31 -0.14
C MET A 200 1.32 25.56 -1.65
N LEU A 201 0.37 26.36 -2.16
CA LEU A 201 0.28 26.68 -3.60
C LEU A 201 1.52 27.43 -4.12
N THR A 202 2.19 28.18 -3.25
CA THR A 202 3.46 28.83 -3.59
C THR A 202 4.55 27.78 -3.78
N PHE A 203 4.75 26.89 -2.80
CA PHE A 203 5.72 25.80 -2.93
C PHE A 203 5.45 24.87 -4.11
N VAL A 204 4.18 24.51 -4.34
CA VAL A 204 3.77 23.66 -5.47
C VAL A 204 4.20 24.28 -6.80
N ARG A 205 3.97 25.58 -6.99
CA ARG A 205 4.33 26.29 -8.22
C ARG A 205 5.83 26.52 -8.36
N GLU A 206 6.50 26.92 -7.28
CA GLU A 206 7.93 27.23 -7.30
C GLU A 206 8.80 25.99 -7.50
N LYS A 207 8.40 24.84 -6.94
CA LYS A 207 9.16 23.59 -6.99
C LYS A 207 8.65 22.58 -8.02
N GLY A 208 7.55 22.88 -8.72
CA GLY A 208 7.03 22.02 -9.79
C GLY A 208 6.35 20.74 -9.31
N TYR A 209 5.75 20.74 -8.11
CA TYR A 209 4.97 19.59 -7.64
C TYR A 209 3.71 19.37 -8.51
N GLY A 210 3.34 18.11 -8.72
CA GLY A 210 2.11 17.74 -9.43
C GLY A 210 0.84 17.82 -8.59
N GLY A 211 0.94 18.26 -7.34
CA GLY A 211 -0.18 18.33 -6.40
C GLY A 211 0.26 18.26 -4.94
N VAL A 212 -0.71 18.00 -4.08
CA VAL A 212 -0.55 17.91 -2.61
C VAL A 212 -1.08 16.57 -2.11
N SER A 213 -0.35 15.97 -1.16
CA SER A 213 -0.79 14.84 -0.35
C SER A 213 -1.01 15.31 1.08
N MET A 214 -2.28 15.43 1.49
CA MET A 214 -2.66 15.86 2.83
C MET A 214 -2.60 14.69 3.81
N ASP A 215 -1.88 14.88 4.91
CA ASP A 215 -1.77 13.89 5.97
C ASP A 215 -1.97 14.56 7.34
N ILE A 216 -3.22 14.97 7.58
CA ILE A 216 -3.63 15.61 8.82
C ILE A 216 -4.30 14.56 9.72
N GLU A 217 -3.65 14.26 10.83
CA GLU A 217 -4.03 13.22 11.78
C GLU A 217 -4.53 13.80 13.10
N PHE A 218 -5.29 13.00 13.87
CA PHE A 218 -5.87 13.40 15.16
C PHE A 218 -6.64 14.72 15.13
N ILE A 219 -7.30 15.01 13.99
CA ILE A 219 -8.13 16.21 13.82
C ILE A 219 -9.21 16.21 14.91
N PRO A 220 -9.27 17.26 15.76
CA PRO A 220 -10.29 17.34 16.79
C PRO A 220 -11.69 17.18 16.19
N PRO A 221 -12.57 16.33 16.75
CA PRO A 221 -13.94 16.11 16.26
C PRO A 221 -14.73 17.37 15.89
N ALA A 222 -14.59 18.44 16.68
CA ALA A 222 -15.25 19.72 16.43
C ALA A 222 -14.82 20.40 15.12
N ARG A 223 -13.68 19.99 14.54
CA ARG A 223 -13.08 20.54 13.32
C ARG A 223 -13.34 19.69 12.09
N ARG A 224 -14.14 18.62 12.22
CA ARG A 224 -14.50 17.72 11.12
C ARG A 224 -14.99 18.46 9.88
N SER A 225 -15.96 19.37 10.04
CA SER A 225 -16.50 20.14 8.91
C SER A 225 -15.52 21.21 8.39
N ASP A 226 -14.71 21.78 9.29
CA ASP A 226 -13.68 22.76 8.92
C ASP A 226 -12.59 22.11 8.03
N TYR A 227 -12.24 20.84 8.30
CA TYR A 227 -11.31 20.10 7.45
C TYR A 227 -11.87 19.83 6.06
N VAL A 228 -13.14 19.45 5.94
CA VAL A 228 -13.78 19.28 4.62
C VAL A 228 -13.81 20.60 3.86
N LEU A 229 -14.12 21.72 4.53
CA LEU A 229 -14.10 23.04 3.93
C LEU A 229 -12.69 23.40 3.44
N PHE A 230 -11.67 23.20 4.28
CA PHE A 230 -10.26 23.40 3.93
C PHE A 230 -9.87 22.64 2.65
N LEU A 231 -10.24 21.36 2.54
CA LEU A 231 -9.91 20.53 1.38
C LEU A 231 -10.59 21.03 0.10
N LYS A 232 -11.83 21.52 0.19
CA LYS A 232 -12.54 22.13 -0.95
C LYS A 232 -11.85 23.41 -1.40
N GLU A 233 -11.53 24.31 -0.47
CA GLU A 233 -10.79 25.55 -0.73
C GLU A 233 -9.40 25.25 -1.36
N LEU A 234 -8.71 24.23 -0.85
CA LEU A 234 -7.43 23.78 -1.39
C LEU A 234 -7.56 23.22 -2.81
N LYS A 235 -8.56 22.36 -3.07
CA LYS A 235 -8.76 21.77 -4.39
C LYS A 235 -9.06 22.84 -5.44
N GLU A 236 -9.88 23.84 -5.09
CA GLU A 236 -10.13 24.99 -5.96
C GLU A 236 -8.83 25.72 -6.33
N GLY A 237 -7.92 25.91 -5.37
CA GLY A 237 -6.62 26.53 -5.60
C GLY A 237 -5.63 25.68 -6.40
N LEU A 238 -5.72 24.35 -6.30
CA LEU A 238 -4.89 23.39 -7.05
C LEU A 238 -5.33 23.24 -8.52
N ASN A 239 -6.60 23.55 -8.83
CA ASN A 239 -7.17 23.41 -10.16
C ASN A 239 -7.02 21.96 -10.68
N GLU A 240 -6.32 21.75 -11.82
CA GLU A 240 -6.08 20.42 -12.40
C GLU A 240 -5.03 19.59 -11.65
N LEU A 241 -4.29 20.17 -10.69
CA LEU A 241 -3.32 19.43 -9.90
C LEU A 241 -4.00 18.51 -8.87
N ILE A 242 -3.31 17.43 -8.52
CA ILE A 242 -3.86 16.38 -7.67
C ILE A 242 -3.98 16.85 -6.22
N LEU A 243 -5.16 16.62 -5.64
CA LEU A 243 -5.37 16.57 -4.20
C LEU A 243 -5.54 15.12 -3.77
N HIS A 244 -4.49 14.58 -3.14
CA HIS A 244 -4.49 13.29 -2.46
C HIS A 244 -4.69 13.50 -0.96
N VAL A 245 -5.52 12.69 -0.30
CA VAL A 245 -5.81 12.82 1.14
C VAL A 245 -5.70 11.47 1.84
N ASN A 246 -4.88 11.42 2.90
CA ASN A 246 -4.79 10.26 3.78
C ASN A 246 -5.87 10.33 4.87
N VAL A 247 -6.49 9.19 5.17
CA VAL A 247 -7.48 9.08 6.25
C VAL A 247 -7.22 7.85 7.11
N HIS A 248 -7.45 7.97 8.41
CA HIS A 248 -7.40 6.83 9.32
C HIS A 248 -8.44 5.79 8.94
N ALA A 249 -8.07 4.51 9.02
CA ALA A 249 -8.98 3.40 8.84
C ALA A 249 -10.11 3.38 9.90
N LYS A 250 -11.35 3.23 9.45
CA LYS A 250 -12.52 3.00 10.31
C LYS A 250 -13.54 2.10 9.62
N THR A 251 -14.32 1.37 10.41
CA THR A 251 -15.34 0.41 9.93
C THR A 251 -16.78 0.93 10.07
N ALA A 252 -16.95 2.10 10.69
CA ALA A 252 -18.21 2.82 10.82
C ALA A 252 -17.90 4.31 11.06
N ASP A 253 -18.89 5.19 10.88
CA ASP A 253 -18.70 6.58 11.28
C ASP A 253 -18.69 6.67 12.81
N ASN A 254 -17.72 7.43 13.33
CA ASN A 254 -17.57 7.65 14.77
C ASN A 254 -17.09 9.10 14.97
N PRO A 255 -17.98 10.09 14.85
CA PRO A 255 -17.61 11.50 14.85
C PRO A 255 -16.99 11.95 16.18
N ASP A 256 -17.27 11.28 17.29
CA ASP A 256 -16.75 11.64 18.62
C ASP A 256 -15.35 11.05 18.91
N ASN A 257 -14.85 10.16 18.05
CA ASN A 257 -13.55 9.52 18.26
C ASN A 257 -12.39 10.47 17.97
N ARG A 258 -11.41 10.56 18.89
CA ARG A 258 -10.25 11.47 18.76
C ARG A 258 -9.33 11.19 17.57
N ILE A 259 -9.32 9.97 17.04
CA ILE A 259 -8.43 9.53 15.95
C ILE A 259 -9.14 9.70 14.61
N VAL A 260 -10.37 9.19 14.51
CA VAL A 260 -11.09 9.05 13.23
C VAL A 260 -12.29 10.00 13.07
N GLY A 261 -12.64 10.72 14.13
CA GLY A 261 -13.84 11.57 14.19
C GLY A 261 -13.75 12.81 13.31
N GLY A 262 -12.56 13.38 13.16
CA GLY A 262 -12.32 14.49 12.23
C GLY A 262 -12.30 14.09 10.74
N HIS A 263 -12.15 12.80 10.41
CA HIS A 263 -12.12 12.34 9.02
C HIS A 263 -13.53 12.02 8.50
N ASP A 264 -14.19 13.01 7.90
CA ASP A 264 -15.43 12.83 7.16
C ASP A 264 -15.20 12.17 5.80
N TYR A 265 -15.31 10.85 5.72
CA TYR A 265 -15.02 10.12 4.49
C TYR A 265 -15.82 10.62 3.29
N ARG A 266 -17.10 10.97 3.48
CA ARG A 266 -17.95 11.44 2.38
C ARG A 266 -17.52 12.84 1.94
N GLY A 267 -17.39 13.77 2.90
CA GLY A 267 -16.95 15.13 2.60
C GLY A 267 -15.55 15.19 1.97
N ILE A 268 -14.64 14.34 2.44
CA ILE A 268 -13.28 14.19 1.90
C ILE A 268 -13.32 13.59 0.48
N GLY A 269 -14.09 12.51 0.25
CA GLY A 269 -14.22 11.88 -1.07
C GLY A 269 -14.86 12.78 -2.13
N GLU A 270 -15.73 13.71 -1.72
CA GLU A 270 -16.27 14.75 -2.59
C GLU A 270 -15.22 15.79 -2.98
N ALA A 271 -14.30 16.15 -2.08
CA ALA A 271 -13.29 17.20 -2.29
C ALA A 271 -12.01 16.71 -2.98
N ALA A 272 -11.50 15.53 -2.60
CA ALA A 272 -10.22 15.00 -3.07
C ALA A 272 -10.33 14.34 -4.45
N ASP A 273 -9.22 14.29 -5.19
CA ASP A 273 -9.11 13.45 -6.39
C ASP A 273 -8.85 12.00 -6.02
N LEU A 274 -8.00 11.78 -5.01
CA LEU A 274 -7.62 10.46 -4.48
C LEU A 274 -7.70 10.48 -2.95
N VAL A 275 -8.20 9.38 -2.38
CA VAL A 275 -8.23 9.17 -0.93
C VAL A 275 -7.55 7.84 -0.60
N ALA A 276 -6.49 7.90 0.20
CA ALA A 276 -5.83 6.72 0.72
C ALA A 276 -6.31 6.42 2.14
N VAL A 277 -6.94 5.25 2.31
CA VAL A 277 -7.27 4.76 3.65
C VAL A 277 -6.06 4.02 4.20
N MET A 278 -5.60 4.43 5.39
CA MET A 278 -4.47 3.84 6.09
C MET A 278 -4.82 2.46 6.66
N THR A 279 -5.00 1.48 5.78
CA THR A 279 -5.27 0.06 6.08
C THR A 279 -4.02 -0.68 6.55
N ILE A 280 -3.28 -0.07 7.45
CA ILE A 280 -2.04 -0.56 8.06
C ILE A 280 -2.07 -0.32 9.59
N ASP A 281 -1.05 -0.79 10.28
CA ASP A 281 -0.87 -0.62 11.74
C ASP A 281 -2.03 -1.16 12.59
N TYR A 282 -2.65 -2.27 12.16
CA TYR A 282 -3.48 -3.08 13.06
C TYR A 282 -2.61 -3.67 14.19
N GLY A 283 -1.51 -4.32 13.81
CA GLY A 283 -0.35 -4.53 14.67
C GLY A 283 0.58 -3.33 14.59
N TYR A 284 0.68 -2.57 15.68
CA TYR A 284 1.43 -1.32 15.75
C TYR A 284 2.57 -1.39 16.79
N PRO A 285 3.60 -0.52 16.70
CA PRO A 285 4.69 -0.47 17.66
C PRO A 285 4.18 -0.31 19.10
N THR A 286 4.79 -0.99 20.07
CA THR A 286 4.36 -1.03 21.50
C THR A 286 3.03 -1.73 21.78
N GLY A 287 2.25 -2.06 20.74
CA GLY A 287 1.08 -2.92 20.82
C GLY A 287 1.43 -4.41 20.93
N PRO A 288 0.43 -5.29 21.08
CA PRO A 288 0.64 -6.73 21.02
C PRO A 288 1.16 -7.17 19.64
N PRO A 289 1.89 -8.31 19.54
CA PRO A 289 2.36 -8.84 18.26
C PRO A 289 1.21 -9.36 17.40
N GLU A 290 0.74 -8.53 16.48
CA GLU A 290 -0.40 -8.76 15.58
C GLU A 290 0.01 -8.52 14.11
N PRO A 291 -0.74 -9.06 13.13
CA PRO A 291 -0.51 -8.74 11.72
C PRO A 291 -0.56 -7.24 11.44
N ILE A 292 0.31 -6.73 10.57
CA ILE A 292 0.36 -5.29 10.25
C ILE A 292 -0.92 -4.82 9.56
N SER A 293 -1.41 -5.61 8.59
CA SER A 293 -2.59 -5.27 7.78
C SER A 293 -3.41 -6.52 7.46
N PRO A 294 -4.13 -7.08 8.45
CA PRO A 294 -4.87 -8.32 8.28
C PRO A 294 -6.01 -8.14 7.26
N LEU A 295 -6.06 -9.03 6.28
CA LEU A 295 -6.92 -8.92 5.10
C LEU A 295 -8.42 -8.85 5.45
N TRP A 296 -8.87 -9.60 6.47
CA TRP A 296 -10.26 -9.54 6.92
C TRP A 296 -10.65 -8.14 7.43
N TRP A 297 -9.74 -7.47 8.16
CA TRP A 297 -9.94 -6.12 8.69
C TRP A 297 -9.89 -5.08 7.58
N MET A 298 -8.91 -5.20 6.66
CA MET A 298 -8.88 -4.37 5.46
C MET A 298 -10.22 -4.45 4.71
N GLY A 299 -10.78 -5.65 4.58
CA GLY A 299 -12.08 -5.87 3.98
C GLY A 299 -13.22 -5.14 4.70
N GLU A 300 -13.23 -5.07 6.03
CA GLU A 300 -14.21 -4.30 6.80
C GLU A 300 -14.08 -2.79 6.58
N VAL A 301 -12.85 -2.29 6.63
CA VAL A 301 -12.54 -0.88 6.42
C VAL A 301 -12.92 -0.43 5.02
N LEU A 302 -12.53 -1.20 3.99
CA LEU A 302 -12.80 -0.86 2.59
C LEU A 302 -14.30 -0.93 2.26
N ARG A 303 -15.05 -1.89 2.83
CA ARG A 303 -16.51 -1.92 2.68
C ARG A 303 -17.18 -0.67 3.23
N TYR A 304 -16.72 -0.17 4.38
CA TYR A 304 -17.22 1.09 4.92
C TYR A 304 -16.78 2.29 4.07
N ALA A 305 -15.53 2.31 3.60
CA ALA A 305 -15.00 3.37 2.75
C ALA A 305 -15.82 3.52 1.46
N LEU A 306 -16.17 2.41 0.81
CA LEU A 306 -16.98 2.37 -0.42
C LEU A 306 -18.42 2.86 -0.26
N LEU A 307 -18.94 2.95 0.97
CA LEU A 307 -20.24 3.59 1.21
C LEU A 307 -20.17 5.12 1.10
N ASN A 308 -18.96 5.69 1.13
CA ASN A 308 -18.74 7.13 1.29
C ASN A 308 -17.81 7.72 0.23
N ILE A 309 -16.90 6.93 -0.33
CA ILE A 309 -15.89 7.35 -1.31
C ILE A 309 -16.06 6.47 -2.55
N PRO A 310 -16.19 7.06 -3.75
CA PRO A 310 -16.24 6.28 -4.99
C PRO A 310 -14.98 5.44 -5.21
N GLU A 311 -15.14 4.23 -5.72
CA GLU A 311 -14.07 3.25 -5.94
C GLU A 311 -12.94 3.80 -6.83
N TYR A 312 -13.29 4.61 -7.83
CA TYR A 312 -12.35 5.24 -8.75
C TYR A 312 -11.51 6.39 -8.12
N LYS A 313 -11.74 6.71 -6.85
CA LYS A 313 -10.91 7.63 -6.05
C LYS A 313 -10.21 6.95 -4.88
N LEU A 314 -10.58 5.72 -4.54
CA LEU A 314 -10.22 5.07 -3.28
C LEU A 314 -8.97 4.19 -3.42
N GLN A 315 -7.95 4.48 -2.63
CA GLN A 315 -6.72 3.69 -2.52
C GLN A 315 -6.62 3.02 -1.13
N SER A 316 -5.97 1.86 -1.09
CA SER A 316 -5.66 1.14 0.16
C SER A 316 -4.16 1.22 0.46
N ALA A 317 -3.79 1.52 1.70
CA ALA A 317 -2.39 1.54 2.12
C ALA A 317 -1.85 0.12 2.36
N PHE A 318 -0.68 -0.17 1.79
CA PHE A 318 0.07 -1.42 1.94
C PHE A 318 1.36 -1.17 2.72
N PRO A 319 1.68 -2.01 3.72
CA PRO A 319 2.94 -1.89 4.44
C PRO A 319 4.06 -2.58 3.66
N MET A 320 5.22 -1.91 3.57
CA MET A 320 6.46 -2.46 3.02
C MET A 320 7.37 -3.05 4.12
N TYR A 321 6.81 -3.21 5.33
CA TYR A 321 7.51 -3.57 6.56
C TYR A 321 6.77 -4.65 7.35
N GLY A 322 7.50 -5.18 8.31
CA GLY A 322 6.99 -5.89 9.47
C GLY A 322 7.62 -5.35 10.74
N TYR A 323 7.28 -6.00 11.84
CA TYR A 323 7.75 -5.67 13.17
C TYR A 323 8.24 -6.94 13.89
N ASP A 324 9.36 -6.79 14.59
CA ASP A 324 9.89 -7.78 15.52
C ASP A 324 9.63 -7.30 16.95
N TRP A 325 8.75 -7.99 17.66
CA TRP A 325 8.42 -7.71 19.05
C TRP A 325 9.18 -8.60 20.02
N ILE A 326 9.78 -7.98 21.02
CA ILE A 326 10.28 -8.67 22.22
C ILE A 326 9.08 -9.00 23.12
N VAL A 327 8.91 -10.27 23.48
CA VAL A 327 7.85 -10.73 24.39
C VAL A 327 8.45 -11.06 25.76
N PRO A 328 7.90 -10.53 26.88
CA PRO A 328 6.62 -9.82 27.01
C PRO A 328 6.69 -8.28 27.04
N SER A 329 7.85 -7.64 26.80
CA SER A 329 7.97 -6.18 26.92
C SER A 329 7.25 -5.38 25.83
N HIS A 330 6.95 -6.04 24.70
CA HIS A 330 6.38 -5.46 23.48
C HIS A 330 7.23 -4.33 22.87
N GLU A 331 8.51 -4.26 23.22
CA GLU A 331 9.46 -3.41 22.50
C GLU A 331 9.57 -3.90 21.05
N THR A 332 9.48 -2.98 20.10
CA THR A 332 9.33 -3.29 18.68
C THR A 332 10.50 -2.77 17.87
N LYS A 333 11.01 -3.57 16.94
CA LYS A 333 11.93 -3.14 15.88
C LYS A 333 11.26 -3.25 14.51
N ALA A 334 11.25 -2.16 13.76
CA ALA A 334 10.80 -2.15 12.36
C ALA A 334 11.81 -2.87 11.45
N LEU A 335 11.30 -3.66 10.51
CA LEU A 335 12.07 -4.35 9.48
C LEU A 335 11.37 -4.17 8.13
N SER A 336 12.11 -4.02 7.02
CA SER A 336 11.50 -4.21 5.71
C SER A 336 10.96 -5.65 5.58
N ALA A 337 9.99 -5.85 4.69
CA ALA A 337 9.47 -7.19 4.39
C ALA A 337 10.60 -8.19 4.06
N GLN A 338 11.58 -7.77 3.25
CA GLN A 338 12.76 -8.58 2.93
C GLN A 338 13.64 -8.88 4.16
N ASN A 339 13.87 -7.89 5.03
CA ASN A 339 14.69 -8.09 6.22
C ASN A 339 14.01 -9.03 7.24
N ALA A 340 12.69 -8.95 7.39
CA ALA A 340 11.93 -9.90 8.20
C ALA A 340 12.03 -11.34 7.63
N GLN A 341 11.89 -11.49 6.31
CA GLN A 341 12.11 -12.77 5.64
C GLN A 341 13.53 -13.32 5.88
N ASN A 342 14.57 -12.51 5.67
CA ASN A 342 15.95 -12.94 5.80
C ASN A 342 16.35 -13.20 7.25
N LEU A 343 15.72 -12.53 8.21
CA LEU A 343 15.89 -12.84 9.64
C LEU A 343 15.31 -14.21 10.00
N ALA A 344 14.19 -14.62 9.42
CA ALA A 344 13.68 -16.00 9.58
C ALA A 344 14.69 -17.03 9.06
N ILE A 345 15.29 -16.77 7.88
CA ILE A 345 16.31 -17.63 7.29
C ILE A 345 17.55 -17.70 8.19
N ALA A 346 18.06 -16.56 8.66
CA ALA A 346 19.25 -16.48 9.50
C ALA A 346 19.08 -17.17 10.86
N THR A 347 17.87 -17.17 11.41
CA THR A 347 17.53 -17.82 12.69
C THR A 347 17.10 -19.28 12.53
N GLY A 348 16.86 -19.74 11.30
CA GLY A 348 16.30 -21.06 11.02
C GLY A 348 14.85 -21.22 11.45
N ALA A 349 14.13 -20.12 11.66
CA ALA A 349 12.74 -20.12 12.11
C ALA A 349 11.80 -20.55 10.98
N GLU A 350 10.82 -21.39 11.29
CA GLU A 350 9.75 -21.76 10.37
C GLU A 350 8.75 -20.60 10.25
N ILE A 351 8.44 -20.21 9.01
CA ILE A 351 7.45 -19.17 8.72
C ILE A 351 6.07 -19.82 8.66
N THR A 352 5.18 -19.38 9.55
CA THR A 352 3.77 -19.75 9.50
C THR A 352 2.98 -18.70 8.73
N PHE A 353 1.80 -19.05 8.22
CA PHE A 353 0.93 -18.12 7.50
C PHE A 353 -0.49 -18.22 8.04
N ASP A 354 -0.98 -17.12 8.60
CA ASP A 354 -2.38 -17.02 8.99
C ASP A 354 -3.21 -16.80 7.72
N THR A 355 -4.03 -17.80 7.36
CA THR A 355 -4.86 -17.74 6.16
C THR A 355 -6.02 -16.76 6.23
N SER A 356 -6.50 -16.44 7.44
CA SER A 356 -7.60 -15.48 7.64
C SER A 356 -7.08 -14.05 7.53
N ALA A 357 -5.98 -13.75 8.22
CA ALA A 357 -5.29 -12.46 8.11
C ALA A 357 -4.56 -12.30 6.77
N ALA A 358 -4.28 -13.40 6.07
CA ALA A 358 -3.36 -13.46 4.95
C ALA A 358 -2.04 -12.78 5.30
N SER A 359 -1.39 -13.23 6.37
CA SER A 359 -0.15 -12.62 6.87
C SER A 359 0.83 -13.66 7.40
N PRO A 360 2.13 -13.58 7.05
CA PRO A 360 3.15 -14.45 7.59
C PRO A 360 3.65 -14.01 8.97
N SER A 361 4.05 -14.99 9.77
CA SER A 361 4.73 -14.75 11.05
C SER A 361 5.64 -15.90 11.48
N TYR A 362 6.56 -15.62 12.39
CA TYR A 362 7.40 -16.62 13.03
C TYR A 362 7.84 -16.15 14.42
N SER A 363 8.34 -17.09 15.21
CA SER A 363 8.97 -16.81 16.51
C SER A 363 10.39 -17.32 16.54
N TYR A 364 11.27 -16.61 17.26
CA TYR A 364 12.63 -17.05 17.51
C TYR A 364 13.11 -16.60 18.90
N ARG A 365 14.27 -17.08 19.34
CA ARG A 365 14.87 -16.71 20.63
C ARG A 365 16.25 -16.10 20.41
N ARG A 366 16.53 -14.96 21.05
CA ARG A 366 17.83 -14.27 21.04
C ARG A 366 18.14 -13.77 22.44
N GLU A 367 19.36 -14.03 22.93
CA GLU A 367 19.90 -13.44 24.18
C GLU A 367 18.95 -13.49 25.40
N ASN A 368 18.21 -14.60 25.53
CA ASN A 368 17.16 -14.88 26.54
C ASN A 368 15.79 -14.21 26.37
N SER A 369 15.59 -13.44 25.30
CA SER A 369 14.28 -12.90 24.92
C SER A 369 13.61 -13.77 23.86
N ASN A 370 12.29 -13.91 23.96
CA ASN A 370 11.47 -14.46 22.89
C ASN A 370 11.04 -13.32 21.97
N HIS A 371 11.06 -13.60 20.67
CA HIS A 371 10.69 -12.66 19.64
C HIS A 371 9.51 -13.22 18.84
N VAL A 372 8.60 -12.34 18.43
CA VAL A 372 7.51 -12.65 17.49
C VAL A 372 7.58 -11.63 16.37
N VAL A 373 7.60 -12.11 15.13
CA VAL A 373 7.69 -11.27 13.94
C VAL A 373 6.44 -11.45 13.09
N TRP A 374 5.78 -10.35 12.76
CA TRP A 374 4.75 -10.27 11.72
C TRP A 374 5.24 -9.36 10.60
N PHE A 375 5.06 -9.78 9.36
CA PHE A 375 5.56 -9.05 8.18
C PHE A 375 4.68 -9.33 6.96
N GLU A 376 5.11 -8.86 5.79
CA GLU A 376 4.45 -9.10 4.50
C GLU A 376 5.33 -9.98 3.60
N ASP A 377 4.72 -10.83 2.78
CA ASP A 377 5.39 -11.60 1.75
C ASP A 377 4.56 -11.65 0.46
N ILE A 378 5.05 -12.36 -0.55
CA ILE A 378 4.34 -12.48 -1.82
C ILE A 378 2.90 -13.02 -1.70
N ARG A 379 2.59 -13.86 -0.69
CA ARG A 379 1.22 -14.37 -0.47
C ARG A 379 0.31 -13.26 0.03
N SER A 380 0.76 -12.50 1.01
CA SER A 380 -0.05 -11.44 1.62
C SER A 380 -0.25 -10.27 0.66
N ILE A 381 0.80 -9.84 -0.05
CA ILE A 381 0.69 -8.71 -0.98
C ILE A 381 -0.15 -9.04 -2.22
N SER A 382 -0.05 -10.28 -2.75
CA SER A 382 -0.90 -10.72 -3.88
C SER A 382 -2.37 -10.77 -3.48
N ALA A 383 -2.69 -11.27 -2.28
CA ALA A 383 -4.06 -11.27 -1.76
C ALA A 383 -4.62 -9.84 -1.59
N LYS A 384 -3.79 -8.88 -1.20
CA LYS A 384 -4.17 -7.47 -1.12
C LYS A 384 -4.46 -6.87 -2.50
N TYR A 385 -3.65 -7.16 -3.53
CA TYR A 385 -3.96 -6.75 -4.91
C TYR A 385 -5.23 -7.41 -5.46
N GLU A 386 -5.47 -8.68 -5.13
CA GLU A 386 -6.71 -9.37 -5.47
C GLU A 386 -7.92 -8.69 -4.79
N MET A 387 -7.77 -8.16 -3.57
CA MET A 387 -8.80 -7.37 -2.90
C MET A 387 -9.04 -6.01 -3.57
N ILE A 388 -7.98 -5.28 -3.95
CA ILE A 388 -8.08 -4.02 -4.73
C ILE A 388 -8.92 -4.27 -5.98
N ASP A 389 -8.61 -5.36 -6.70
CA ASP A 389 -9.33 -5.73 -7.91
C ASP A 389 -10.79 -6.14 -7.64
N ALA A 390 -11.02 -6.97 -6.63
CA ALA A 390 -12.37 -7.43 -6.28
C ALA A 390 -13.33 -6.28 -5.94
N TYR A 391 -12.79 -5.24 -5.30
CA TYR A 391 -13.50 -4.01 -4.94
C TYR A 391 -13.39 -2.90 -6.00
N GLU A 392 -12.71 -3.14 -7.12
CA GLU A 392 -12.57 -2.21 -8.24
C GLU A 392 -11.97 -0.84 -7.82
N LEU A 393 -11.09 -0.88 -6.82
CA LEU A 393 -10.41 0.30 -6.29
C LEU A 393 -9.40 0.86 -7.29
N ILE A 394 -9.24 2.18 -7.33
CA ILE A 394 -8.33 2.83 -8.29
C ILE A 394 -6.86 2.48 -8.05
N GLY A 395 -6.48 2.05 -6.85
CA GLY A 395 -5.07 1.91 -6.54
C GLY A 395 -4.68 1.50 -5.13
N ALA A 396 -3.38 1.60 -4.88
CA ALA A 396 -2.75 1.32 -3.60
C ALA A 396 -1.68 2.36 -3.27
N THR A 397 -1.39 2.53 -1.99
CA THR A 397 -0.27 3.36 -1.52
C THR A 397 0.74 2.51 -0.73
N TYR A 398 2.01 2.91 -0.71
CA TYR A 398 3.08 2.14 -0.05
C TYR A 398 3.74 2.95 1.07
N TRP A 399 3.59 2.50 2.31
CA TRP A 399 4.37 2.99 3.46
C TRP A 399 5.49 1.99 3.76
N GLN A 400 6.74 2.28 3.44
CA GLN A 400 7.22 3.42 2.65
C GLN A 400 8.28 3.00 1.65
N ILE A 401 8.53 3.85 0.66
CA ILE A 401 9.60 3.66 -0.31
C ILE A 401 10.96 3.72 0.40
N GLY A 402 11.89 2.86 -0.03
CA GLY A 402 13.16 2.64 0.65
C GLY A 402 13.16 1.45 1.62
N LEU A 403 12.00 0.85 1.90
CA LEU A 403 11.91 -0.47 2.53
C LEU A 403 11.85 -1.55 1.45
N GLU A 404 12.84 -2.44 1.44
CA GLU A 404 12.96 -3.42 0.39
C GLU A 404 11.89 -4.52 0.46
N PHE A 405 11.22 -4.73 -0.68
CA PHE A 405 10.26 -5.81 -0.90
C PHE A 405 10.23 -6.18 -2.40
N PRO A 406 11.28 -6.83 -2.93
CA PRO A 406 11.43 -7.06 -4.37
C PRO A 406 10.27 -7.86 -4.99
N GLN A 407 9.69 -8.78 -4.23
CA GLN A 407 8.53 -9.57 -4.64
C GLN A 407 7.30 -8.71 -4.99
N ASN A 408 7.09 -7.58 -4.27
CA ASN A 408 6.02 -6.65 -4.58
C ASN A 408 6.22 -6.02 -5.96
N TRP A 409 7.41 -5.50 -6.23
CA TRP A 409 7.70 -4.81 -7.49
C TRP A 409 7.65 -5.77 -8.68
N GLU A 410 8.17 -6.99 -8.50
CA GLU A 410 8.08 -8.04 -9.51
C GLU A 410 6.61 -8.47 -9.75
N PHE A 411 5.77 -8.51 -8.71
CA PHE A 411 4.34 -8.76 -8.89
C PHE A 411 3.66 -7.66 -9.71
N ILE A 412 3.92 -6.38 -9.41
CA ILE A 412 3.38 -5.25 -10.18
C ILE A 412 3.83 -5.36 -11.64
N ASP A 413 5.13 -5.56 -11.88
CA ASP A 413 5.70 -5.67 -13.22
C ASP A 413 4.97 -6.70 -14.08
N ASN A 414 4.64 -7.84 -13.49
CA ASN A 414 4.00 -8.93 -14.19
C ASN A 414 2.48 -8.74 -14.35
N ASN A 415 1.80 -8.20 -13.34
CA ASN A 415 0.33 -8.32 -13.24
C ASN A 415 -0.44 -6.99 -13.38
N ILE A 416 0.25 -5.85 -13.29
CA ILE A 416 -0.38 -4.54 -13.14
C ILE A 416 0.20 -3.56 -14.18
N TRP A 417 -0.68 -2.76 -14.77
CA TRP A 417 -0.35 -1.60 -15.58
C TRP A 417 -0.53 -0.35 -14.74
N ILE A 418 0.52 0.44 -14.59
CA ILE A 418 0.47 1.66 -13.79
C ILE A 418 0.02 2.83 -14.66
N ILE A 419 -1.03 3.51 -14.21
CA ILE A 419 -1.52 4.77 -14.80
C ILE A 419 -0.55 5.88 -14.36
N LYS A 420 -0.12 6.72 -15.29
CA LYS A 420 0.83 7.80 -15.03
C LYS A 420 0.13 9.15 -15.02
#